data_AF-A0A6C0GUW3-F1
#
_entry.id   AF-A0A6C0GUW3-F1
#
_cell.length_a   1.000
_cell.length_b   1.000
_cell.length_c   1.000
_cell.angle_alpha   90.00
_cell.angle_beta   90.00
_cell.angle_gamma   90.00
#
_symmetry.space_group_name_H-M   'P 1'
#
loop_
_entity.id
_entity.type
_entity.pdbx_description
1 polymer ?
#
loop_
_entity_poly.entity_id
_entity_poly.type
_entity_poly.pdbx_seq_one_letter_code
_entity_poly.pdbx_strand_id
1 'polypeptide(L)' 'MTRFDKTVKLKNAQPDTDWLTIAVQCGYYDYQHLVRDYKDFTGLTPTSYFQLDVKAPESVFGLHEESTLHSR' A
#
# COMPACT_ATOMS: atom_id res chain seq x y z
N MET A 1 -14.41 2.42 -7.90
CA MET A 1 -12.99 1.99 -7.88
C MET A 1 -12.18 3.04 -7.14
N THR A 2 -11.58 2.69 -6.01
CA THR A 2 -10.78 3.58 -5.16
C THR A 2 -9.43 3.92 -5.82
N ARG A 3 -8.88 5.12 -5.55
CA ARG A 3 -7.57 5.53 -6.08
C ARG A 3 -6.46 4.56 -5.66
N PHE A 4 -6.55 4.01 -4.45
CA PHE A 4 -5.70 2.95 -3.91
C PHE A 4 -5.60 1.69 -4.81
N ASP A 5 -6.74 1.15 -5.28
CA ASP A 5 -6.71 -0.05 -6.14
C ASP A 5 -5.97 0.22 -7.47
N LYS A 6 -6.12 1.44 -8.01
CA LYS A 6 -5.39 1.86 -9.21
C LYS A 6 -3.88 1.94 -8.97
N THR A 7 -3.44 2.47 -7.83
CA THR A 7 -2.01 2.60 -7.53
C THR A 7 -1.33 1.24 -7.39
N VAL A 8 -2.00 0.28 -6.75
CA VAL A 8 -1.51 -1.10 -6.62
C VAL A 8 -1.40 -1.78 -8.00
N LYS A 9 -2.46 -1.69 -8.82
CA LYS A 9 -2.44 -2.27 -10.18
C LYS A 9 -1.36 -1.66 -11.07
N LEU A 10 -1.19 -0.34 -11.02
CA LEU A 10 -0.14 0.36 -11.77
C LEU A 10 1.25 -0.07 -11.32
N LYS A 11 1.49 -0.17 -10.01
CA LYS A 11 2.78 -0.60 -9.48
C LYS A 11 3.09 -2.05 -9.85
N ASN A 12 2.10 -2.95 -9.80
CA ASN A 12 2.28 -4.35 -10.20
C ASN A 12 2.49 -4.52 -11.70
N ALA A 13 1.84 -3.69 -12.53
CA ALA A 13 2.10 -3.68 -13.98
C ALA A 13 3.47 -3.07 -14.33
N GLN A 14 3.93 -2.09 -13.55
CA GLN A 14 5.17 -1.34 -13.80
C GLN A 14 5.99 -1.20 -12.50
N PRO A 15 6.68 -2.27 -12.05
CA PRO A 15 7.40 -2.29 -10.78
C PRO A 15 8.55 -1.28 -10.72
N ASP A 16 9.13 -0.91 -11.86
CA ASP A 16 10.19 0.11 -11.97
C ASP A 16 9.67 1.56 -11.84
N THR A 17 8.35 1.79 -11.88
CA THR A 17 7.81 3.15 -11.83
C THR A 17 7.86 3.71 -10.41
N ASP A 18 8.31 4.95 -10.29
CA ASP A 18 8.36 5.65 -9.00
C ASP A 18 6.98 5.92 -8.41
N TRP A 19 6.87 5.90 -7.09
CA TRP A 19 5.61 6.15 -6.39
C TRP A 19 5.07 7.55 -6.64
N LEU A 20 5.94 8.53 -6.85
CA LEU A 20 5.50 9.88 -7.20
C LEU A 20 4.77 9.89 -8.54
N THR A 21 5.30 9.21 -9.55
CA THR A 21 4.67 9.09 -10.87
C THR A 21 3.32 8.37 -10.77
N ILE A 22 3.25 7.29 -9.99
CA ILE A 22 2.00 6.57 -9.75
C ILE A 22 0.96 7.44 -9.02
N ALA A 23 1.41 8.23 -8.04
CA ALA A 23 0.57 9.17 -7.33
C ALA A 23 -0.07 10.17 -8.29
N VAL A 24 0.73 10.82 -9.14
CA VAL A 24 0.24 11.77 -10.14
C VAL A 24 -0.73 11.11 -11.13
N GLN A 25 -0.41 9.92 -11.64
CA GLN A 25 -1.30 9.18 -12.56
C GLN A 25 -2.64 8.78 -11.92
N CYS A 26 -2.66 8.53 -10.61
CA CYS A 26 -3.87 8.18 -9.87
C CYS A 26 -4.65 9.39 -9.35
N GLY A 27 -4.17 10.61 -9.60
CA GLY A 27 -4.82 11.86 -9.20
C GLY A 27 -4.52 12.32 -7.78
N TYR A 28 -3.38 11.90 -7.22
CA TYR A 28 -2.83 12.48 -5.99
C TYR A 28 -2.00 13.71 -6.33
N TYR A 29 -2.04 14.70 -5.45
CA TYR A 29 -1.26 15.93 -5.59
C TYR A 29 0.23 15.69 -5.44
N ASP A 30 0.62 14.84 -4.49
CA ASP A 30 2.00 14.53 -4.17
C ASP A 30 2.13 13.18 -3.45
N TYR A 31 3.38 12.77 -3.25
CA TYR A 31 3.73 11.53 -2.57
C TYR A 31 3.24 11.50 -1.11
N GLN A 32 3.16 12.63 -0.39
CA GLN A 32 2.70 12.63 1.00
C GLN A 32 1.21 12.32 1.11
N HIS A 33 0.38 12.84 0.20
CA HIS A 33 -1.04 12.50 0.13
C HIS A 33 -1.26 11.00 -0.16
N LEU A 34 -0.49 10.43 -1.09
CA LEU A 34 -0.49 8.99 -1.35
C LEU A 34 -0.10 8.19 -0.09
N VAL A 35 0.99 8.57 0.57
CA VAL A 35 1.47 7.90 1.80
C VAL A 35 0.43 7.96 2.91
N ARG A 36 -0.25 9.11 3.07
CA ARG A 36 -1.33 9.28 4.05
C ARG A 36 -2.46 8.30 3.79
N ASP A 37 -2.90 8.21 2.54
CA ASP A 37 -3.97 7.30 2.10
C ASP A 37 -3.58 5.84 2.39
N TYR A 38 -2.39 5.41 1.97
CA TYR A 38 -1.88 4.06 2.24
C TYR A 38 -1.80 3.73 3.73
N LYS A 39 -1.37 4.69 4.56
CA LYS A 39 -1.34 4.52 6.01
C LYS A 39 -2.74 4.43 6.62
N ASP A 40 -3.70 5.17 6.09
CA ASP A 40 -5.09 5.13 6.54
C ASP A 40 -5.74 3.78 6.21
N PHE A 41 -5.47 3.24 5.01
CA PHE A 41 -6.01 1.95 4.55
C PHE A 41 -5.29 0.72 5.11
N THR A 42 -3.96 0.75 5.21
CA THR A 42 -3.13 -0.44 5.48
C THR A 42 -2.24 -0.29 6.70
N GLY A 43 -2.15 0.90 7.30
CA GLY A 43 -1.16 1.22 8.33
C GLY A 43 0.28 1.39 7.80
N LEU A 44 0.52 1.12 6.51
CA LEU A 44 1.85 1.03 5.93
C LEU A 44 2.09 2.14 4.89
N THR A 45 3.37 2.37 4.56
CA THR A 45 3.72 3.22 3.42
C THR A 45 3.54 2.43 2.10
N PRO A 46 3.29 3.09 0.95
CA PRO A 46 3.17 2.41 -0.34
C PRO A 46 4.40 1.55 -0.68
N THR A 47 5.60 2.03 -0.33
CA THR A 47 6.84 1.27 -0.53
C THR A 47 6.90 0.02 0.35
N SER A 48 6.54 0.13 1.63
CA SER A 48 6.50 -1.01 2.56
C SER A 48 5.44 -2.03 2.14
N TYR A 49 4.24 -1.56 1.78
CA TYR A 49 3.15 -2.40 1.30
C TYR A 49 3.59 -3.21 0.07
N PHE A 50 4.20 -2.56 -0.92
CA PHE A 50 4.66 -3.23 -2.13
C PHE A 50 5.83 -4.19 -1.86
N GLN A 51 6.75 -3.87 -0.95
CA GLN A 51 7.79 -4.81 -0.56
C GLN A 51 7.22 -6.07 0.11
N LEU A 52 6.12 -5.95 0.86
CA LEU A 52 5.40 -7.08 1.43
C LEU A 52 4.67 -7.88 0.34
N ASP A 53 3.94 -7.21 -0.55
CA ASP A 53 3.24 -7.81 -1.70
C ASP A 53 4.20 -8.63 -2.58
N VAL A 54 5.37 -8.07 -2.90
CA VAL A 54 6.40 -8.74 -3.71
C VAL A 54 7.06 -9.90 -2.98
N LYS A 55 7.27 -9.81 -1.67
CA LYS A 55 7.95 -10.86 -0.88
C LYS A 55 7.02 -11.97 -0.42
N ALA A 56 5.72 -11.71 -0.31
CA ALA A 56 4.74 -12.64 0.23
C ALA A 56 3.40 -12.50 -0.49
N PRO A 57 3.28 -13.00 -1.74
CA PRO A 57 1.99 -13.07 -2.43
C PRO A 57 0.95 -13.91 -1.66
N GLU A 58 1.39 -14.73 -0.69
CA GLU A 58 0.53 -15.63 0.10
C GLU A 58 -0.02 -15.02 1.41
N SER A 59 0.39 -13.80 1.81
CA SER A 59 0.05 -13.23 3.13
C SER A 59 -0.77 -11.93 3.14
N VAL A 60 -0.96 -11.27 1.99
CA VAL A 60 -1.62 -9.94 1.95
C VAL A 60 -3.12 -9.99 2.34
N PHE A 61 -3.72 -11.18 2.40
CA PHE A 61 -5.10 -11.40 2.87
C PHE A 61 -5.20 -11.85 4.34
N GLY A 62 -4.31 -11.35 5.21
CA GLY A 62 -4.27 -11.70 6.64
C GLY A 62 -4.46 -10.52 7.60
N LEU A 63 -5.10 -9.42 7.19
CA LEU A 63 -5.26 -8.26 8.06
C LEU A 63 -6.36 -8.49 9.11
N HIS A 64 -5.88 -8.87 10.30
CA HIS A 64 -6.29 -8.47 11.67
C HIS A 64 -6.60 -9.64 12.61
N GLU A 65 -5.58 -10.45 12.95
CA GLU A 65 -5.59 -11.10 14.27
C GLU A 65 -5.12 -10.08 15.31
N GLU A 66 -6.08 -9.59 16.08
CA GLU A 66 -5.87 -8.71 17.21
C GLU A 66 -4.92 -9.35 18.21
N SER A 67 -3.68 -8.90 18.20
CA SER A 67 -2.75 -9.10 19.30
C SER A 67 -3.23 -8.30 20.52
N THR A 68 -4.15 -8.87 21.30
CA THR A 68 -4.26 -8.56 22.73
C THR A 68 -3.95 -9.82 23.52
N LEU A 69 -2.69 -10.28 23.44
CA LEU A 69 -2.11 -11.11 24.49
C LEU A 69 -1.57 -10.16 25.57
N HIS A 70 -2.48 -9.56 26.36
CA HIS A 70 -2.09 -8.90 27.61
C HIS A 70 -2.10 -9.94 28.72
N SER A 71 -0.89 -10.33 29.11
CA SER A 71 -0.48 -11.05 30.31
C SER A 71 -1.48 -11.03 31.49
N ARG A 72 -1.94 -12.21 31.93
CA ARG A 72 -2.09 -12.58 33.35
C ARG A 72 -2.24 -14.08 33.52
#